data_AF-N2A4M5-F1
#
_entry.id   AF-N2A4M5-F1
#
_cell.length_a   1.000
_cell.length_b   1.000
_cell.length_c   1.000
_cell.angle_alpha   90.00
_cell.angle_beta   90.00
_cell.angle_gamma   90.00
#
_symmetry.space_group_name_H-M   'P 1'
#
loop_
_entity.id
_entity.type
_entity.pdbx_description
1 polymer ?
#
loop_
_entity_poly.entity_id
_entity_poly.type
_entity_poly.pdbx_seq_one_letter_code
_entity_poly.pdbx_strand_id
1 'polypeptide(L)'
;MNLKEKITIENNIVKYEIKAQYNDELTAEEELEIETLHDYIRKIRFSDIDFTANITLDNGTPIITDDNISETVVEISLGKVPEKEYILDENLNIVFSIDSGRVSDAEINDVLNSKPLVSQAKMAVFQFRILEKIKELLAAARNEDNDFEKETETIL
;
A
#
# COMPACT_ATOMS: atom_id res chain seq x y z
N MET A 1 12.77 3.88 -7.15
CA MET A 1 11.64 3.17 -7.81
C MET A 1 10.41 4.08 -7.83
N ASN A 2 9.78 4.28 -9.00
CA ASN A 2 8.46 4.92 -9.07
C ASN A 2 7.35 3.85 -8.98
N LEU A 3 6.17 4.25 -8.52
CA LEU A 3 5.01 3.36 -8.35
C LEU A 3 3.86 3.83 -9.23
N LYS A 4 3.25 2.89 -9.95
CA LYS A 4 2.03 3.10 -10.71
C LYS A 4 0.87 2.41 -10.02
N GLU A 5 -0.13 3.21 -9.67
CA GLU A 5 -1.34 2.76 -8.99
C GLU A 5 -2.52 2.80 -9.96
N LYS A 6 -3.42 1.81 -9.85
CA LYS A 6 -4.67 1.77 -10.60
C LYS A 6 -5.79 1.21 -9.73
N ILE A 7 -6.89 1.95 -9.66
CA ILE A 7 -8.15 1.50 -9.07
C ILE A 7 -9.13 1.20 -10.20
N THR A 8 -9.90 0.13 -10.07
CA THR A 8 -10.97 -0.23 -11.00
C THR A 8 -12.17 -0.70 -10.20
N ILE A 9 -13.35 -0.15 -10.49
CA ILE A 9 -14.60 -0.52 -9.83
C ILE A 9 -15.54 -1.05 -10.90
N GLU A 10 -15.72 -2.36 -10.92
CA GLU A 10 -16.55 -3.05 -11.91
C GLU A 10 -17.28 -4.22 -11.25
N ASN A 11 -18.56 -4.43 -11.61
CA ASN A 11 -19.37 -5.56 -11.14
C ASN A 11 -19.30 -5.79 -9.62
N ASN A 12 -19.45 -4.71 -8.83
CA ASN A 12 -19.39 -4.75 -7.36
C ASN A 12 -18.02 -5.10 -6.75
N ILE A 13 -16.98 -5.23 -7.58
CA ILE A 13 -15.61 -5.51 -7.15
C ILE A 13 -14.79 -4.22 -7.25
N VAL A 14 -14.22 -3.82 -6.12
CA VAL A 14 -13.19 -2.77 -6.07
C VAL A 14 -11.85 -3.49 -6.18
N LYS A 15 -11.08 -3.20 -7.23
CA LYS A 15 -9.74 -3.73 -7.46
C LYS A 15 -8.71 -2.63 -7.40
N TYR A 16 -7.59 -2.91 -6.75
CA TYR A 16 -6.40 -2.07 -6.73
C TYR A 16 -5.20 -2.87 -7.22
N GLU A 17 -4.40 -2.23 -8.05
CA GLU A 17 -3.12 -2.72 -8.55
C GLU A 17 -2.08 -1.65 -8.29
N ILE A 18 -0.98 -2.01 -7.62
CA ILE A 18 0.21 -1.20 -7.49
C ILE A 18 1.39 -1.97 -8.06
N LYS A 19 2.14 -1.32 -8.94
CA LYS A 19 3.31 -1.92 -9.57
C LYS A 19 4.48 -0.96 -9.66
N ALA A 20 5.68 -1.52 -9.73
CA ALA A 20 6.86 -0.75 -10.08
C ALA A 20 6.69 -0.14 -11.48
N GLN A 21 7.19 1.08 -11.64
CA GLN A 21 7.24 1.79 -12.91
C GLN A 21 8.61 2.41 -13.07
N TYR A 22 9.14 2.23 -14.27
CA TYR A 22 10.39 2.83 -14.73
C TYR A 22 10.15 3.47 -16.11
N ASN A 23 11.08 4.32 -16.50
CA ASN A 23 11.14 4.85 -17.86
C ASN A 23 11.44 3.73 -18.88
N ASP A 24 11.04 3.95 -20.13
CA ASP A 24 11.33 3.01 -21.22
C ASP A 24 12.85 2.82 -21.44
N GLU A 25 13.61 3.91 -21.25
CA GLU A 25 15.07 3.90 -21.10
C GLU A 25 15.39 4.27 -19.66
N LEU A 26 16.10 3.41 -18.94
CA LEU A 26 16.45 3.64 -17.54
C LEU A 26 17.39 4.84 -17.41
N THR A 27 17.11 5.69 -16.44
CA THR A 27 18.08 6.69 -15.99
C THR A 27 19.13 6.05 -15.08
N ALA A 28 20.30 6.67 -14.95
CA ALA A 28 21.35 6.16 -14.04
C ALA A 28 20.87 6.04 -12.58
N GLU A 29 19.96 6.91 -12.14
CA GLU A 29 19.34 6.82 -10.80
C GLU A 29 18.41 5.59 -10.69
N GLU A 30 17.68 5.28 -11.75
CA GLU A 30 16.82 4.09 -11.80
C GLU A 30 17.63 2.79 -11.87
N GLU A 31 18.73 2.77 -12.63
CA GLU A 31 19.67 1.63 -12.66
C GLU A 31 20.26 1.38 -11.26
N LEU A 32 20.79 2.44 -10.62
CA LEU A 32 21.35 2.34 -9.28
C LEU A 32 20.32 1.83 -8.26
N GLU A 33 19.09 2.36 -8.29
CA GLU A 33 18.05 1.88 -7.38
C GLU A 33 17.73 0.40 -7.60
N ILE A 34 17.67 -0.09 -8.85
CA ILE A 34 17.44 -1.52 -9.12
C ILE A 34 18.57 -2.36 -8.52
N GLU A 35 19.82 -1.94 -8.70
CA GLU A 35 20.98 -2.60 -8.12
C GLU A 35 20.89 -2.62 -6.58
N THR A 36 20.60 -1.48 -5.94
CA THR A 36 20.38 -1.39 -4.49
C THR A 36 19.31 -2.38 -4.00
N LEU A 37 18.20 -2.52 -4.72
CA LEU A 37 17.11 -3.42 -4.33
C LEU A 37 17.47 -4.91 -4.53
N HIS A 38 18.40 -5.22 -5.44
CA HIS A 38 18.92 -6.57 -5.65
C HIS A 38 19.97 -6.95 -4.61
N ASP A 39 20.80 -5.99 -4.20
CA ASP A 39 21.80 -6.18 -3.14
C ASP A 39 21.16 -6.27 -1.74
N TYR A 40 20.16 -5.42 -1.48
CA TYR A 40 19.46 -5.36 -0.19
C TYR A 40 18.00 -5.83 -0.32
N ILE A 41 17.82 -7.10 -0.68
CA ILE A 41 16.50 -7.70 -0.91
C ILE A 41 15.53 -7.41 0.26
N ARG A 42 14.44 -6.70 -0.04
CA ARG A 42 13.33 -6.47 0.88
C ARG A 42 12.08 -7.23 0.46
N LYS A 43 11.28 -7.61 1.45
CA LYS A 43 10.03 -8.35 1.26
C LYS A 43 8.87 -7.61 1.88
N ILE A 44 7.82 -7.44 1.11
CA ILE A 44 6.54 -6.91 1.57
C ILE A 44 5.70 -8.11 2.00
N ARG A 45 5.48 -8.25 3.31
CA ARG A 45 4.62 -9.30 3.87
C ARG A 45 3.35 -8.69 4.40
N PHE A 46 2.20 -9.20 3.96
CA PHE A 46 0.91 -8.70 4.45
C PHE A 46 0.70 -8.99 5.94
N SER A 47 1.36 -10.00 6.49
CA SER A 47 1.37 -10.29 7.93
C SER A 47 2.01 -9.17 8.77
N ASP A 48 2.88 -8.36 8.16
CA ASP A 48 3.67 -7.35 8.84
C ASP A 48 3.01 -5.97 8.76
N ILE A 49 1.78 -5.91 8.24
CA ILE A 49 1.03 -4.67 8.00
C ILE A 49 -0.28 -4.73 8.78
N ASP A 50 -0.49 -3.74 9.67
CA ASP A 50 -1.80 -3.52 10.26
C ASP A 50 -2.68 -2.74 9.29
N PHE A 51 -3.64 -3.45 8.68
CA PHE A 51 -4.61 -2.89 7.75
C PHE A 51 -5.81 -2.28 8.49
N THR A 52 -5.51 -1.32 9.36
CA THR A 52 -6.50 -0.57 10.14
C THR A 52 -6.23 0.92 9.99
N ALA A 53 -7.27 1.73 9.74
CA ALA A 53 -7.17 3.19 9.74
C ALA A 53 -8.54 3.84 9.96
N ASN A 54 -8.53 5.11 10.37
CA ASN A 54 -9.73 5.93 10.42
C ASN A 54 -10.03 6.50 9.04
N ILE A 55 -11.32 6.59 8.72
CA ILE A 55 -11.81 7.21 7.50
C ILE A 55 -12.94 8.19 7.79
N THR A 56 -13.05 9.16 6.90
CA THR A 56 -14.20 10.05 6.76
C THR A 56 -14.70 10.02 5.32
N LEU A 57 -15.83 10.65 5.04
CA LEU A 57 -16.33 10.84 3.68
C LEU A 57 -16.00 12.25 3.18
N ASP A 58 -15.23 12.33 2.11
CA ASP A 58 -15.08 13.55 1.32
C ASP A 58 -15.92 13.44 0.05
N ASN A 59 -16.93 14.29 -0.08
CA ASN A 59 -17.89 14.27 -1.20
C ASN A 59 -18.48 12.87 -1.48
N GLY A 60 -18.74 12.09 -0.43
CA GLY A 60 -19.27 10.73 -0.51
C GLY A 60 -18.23 9.63 -0.83
N THR A 61 -16.95 10.00 -0.94
CA THR A 61 -15.83 9.07 -1.16
C THR A 61 -15.09 8.83 0.15
N PRO A 62 -14.86 7.58 0.57
CA PRO A 62 -14.05 7.29 1.75
C PRO A 62 -12.60 7.75 1.56
N ILE A 63 -12.10 8.53 2.51
CA ILE A 63 -10.71 8.98 2.57
C ILE A 63 -10.12 8.71 3.96
N ILE A 64 -8.82 8.41 4.01
CA ILE A 64 -8.09 8.22 5.27
C ILE A 64 -7.97 9.56 5.99
N THR A 65 -8.12 9.54 7.31
CA THR A 65 -7.95 10.72 8.17
C THR A 65 -7.23 10.34 9.46
N ASP A 66 -6.52 11.30 10.03
CA ASP A 66 -5.91 11.20 11.38
C ASP A 66 -6.89 11.68 12.48
N ASP A 67 -8.09 12.11 12.11
CA ASP A 67 -9.11 12.53 13.07
C ASP A 67 -9.53 11.38 13.99
N ASN A 68 -9.91 11.72 15.22
CA ASN A 68 -10.46 10.76 16.18
C ASN A 68 -11.85 10.29 15.75
N ILE A 69 -12.19 9.06 16.15
CA ILE A 69 -13.51 8.45 15.93
C ILE A 69 -14.62 9.38 16.45
N SER A 70 -15.64 9.59 15.62
CA SER A 70 -16.75 10.50 15.89
C SER A 70 -17.99 10.07 15.09
N GLU A 71 -19.03 10.89 15.06
CA GLU A 71 -20.24 10.63 14.26
C GLU A 71 -19.98 10.59 12.74
N THR A 72 -18.88 11.21 12.29
CA THR A 72 -18.51 11.28 10.85
C THR A 72 -17.22 10.53 10.53
N VAL A 73 -16.50 10.05 11.54
CA VAL A 73 -15.21 9.36 11.41
C VAL A 73 -15.32 7.96 12.02
N VAL A 74 -15.02 6.93 11.22
CA VAL A 74 -15.11 5.53 11.64
C VAL A 74 -13.79 4.81 11.41
N GLU A 75 -13.44 3.87 12.29
CA GLU A 75 -12.31 2.98 12.10
C GLU A 75 -12.71 1.82 11.18
N ILE A 76 -11.86 1.51 10.19
CA ILE A 76 -12.01 0.33 9.35
C ILE A 76 -10.77 -0.52 9.45
N SER A 77 -11.03 -1.82 9.61
CA SER A 77 -10.03 -2.87 9.48
C SER A 77 -10.39 -3.79 8.31
N LEU A 78 -9.37 -4.26 7.58
CA LEU A 78 -9.55 -5.36 6.62
C LEU A 78 -9.75 -6.71 7.33
N GLY A 79 -9.50 -6.79 8.64
CA GLY A 79 -9.49 -8.04 9.38
C GLY A 79 -8.40 -8.98 8.88
N LYS A 80 -8.71 -10.28 8.82
CA LYS A 80 -7.74 -11.29 8.37
C LYS A 80 -7.55 -11.22 6.85
N VAL A 81 -6.44 -10.63 6.42
CA VAL A 81 -5.98 -10.64 5.02
C VAL A 81 -5.23 -11.94 4.74
N PRO A 82 -5.38 -12.56 3.55
CA PRO A 82 -4.57 -13.72 3.17
C PRO A 82 -3.08 -13.41 3.24
N GLU A 83 -2.31 -14.33 3.80
CA GLU A 83 -0.86 -14.22 3.84
C GLU A 83 -0.30 -14.22 2.41
N LYS A 84 0.34 -13.11 2.05
CA LYS A 84 1.04 -12.92 0.78
C LYS A 84 2.37 -12.22 1.05
N GLU A 85 3.36 -12.60 0.25
CA GLU A 85 4.70 -12.02 0.27
C GLU A 85 5.07 -11.61 -1.17
N TYR A 86 5.69 -10.45 -1.31
CA TYR A 86 6.23 -9.93 -2.56
C TYR A 86 7.67 -9.48 -2.34
N ILE A 87 8.52 -9.70 -3.33
CA ILE A 87 9.85 -9.09 -3.38
C ILE A 87 9.66 -7.63 -3.81
N LEU A 88 10.35 -6.71 -3.12
CA LEU A 88 10.40 -5.30 -3.49
C LEU A 88 11.52 -5.12 -4.52
N ASP A 89 11.16 -5.22 -5.79
CA ASP A 89 12.05 -5.09 -6.94
C ASP A 89 11.32 -4.44 -8.13
N GLU A 90 11.99 -4.36 -9.28
CA GLU A 90 11.44 -3.78 -10.51
C GLU A 90 10.27 -4.54 -11.11
N ASN A 91 10.04 -5.78 -10.67
CA ASN A 91 8.94 -6.64 -11.09
C ASN A 91 7.75 -6.60 -10.13
N LEU A 92 7.80 -5.75 -9.10
CA LEU A 92 6.73 -5.61 -8.12
C LEU A 92 5.38 -5.39 -8.82
N ASN A 93 4.44 -6.30 -8.56
CA ASN A 93 3.05 -6.16 -8.94
C ASN A 93 2.14 -6.77 -7.87
N ILE A 94 1.47 -5.90 -7.11
CA ILE A 94 0.53 -6.29 -6.07
C ILE A 94 -0.87 -6.00 -6.55
N VAL A 95 -1.70 -7.04 -6.56
CA VAL A 95 -3.12 -6.95 -6.90
C VAL A 95 -3.97 -7.37 -5.70
N PHE A 96 -4.90 -6.50 -5.32
CA PHE A 96 -5.87 -6.75 -4.27
C PHE A 96 -7.28 -6.36 -4.72
N SER A 97 -8.29 -7.11 -4.27
CA SER A 97 -9.67 -6.85 -4.66
C SER A 97 -10.63 -7.21 -3.53
N ILE A 98 -11.67 -6.40 -3.40
CA ILE A 98 -12.78 -6.61 -2.47
C ILE A 98 -14.07 -6.68 -3.27
N ASP A 99 -14.80 -7.76 -3.09
CA ASP A 99 -16.15 -7.94 -3.63
C ASP A 99 -17.17 -7.45 -2.59
N SER A 100 -17.94 -6.42 -2.92
CA SER A 100 -18.95 -5.87 -2.01
C SER A 100 -20.10 -6.84 -1.73
N GLY A 101 -20.34 -7.83 -2.57
CA GLY A 101 -21.28 -8.92 -2.29
C GLY A 101 -20.83 -9.82 -1.13
N ARG A 102 -19.54 -9.80 -0.78
CA ARG A 102 -18.95 -10.58 0.32
C ARG A 102 -18.81 -9.78 1.62
N VAL A 103 -19.12 -8.49 1.60
CA VAL A 103 -19.14 -7.65 2.80
C VAL A 103 -20.36 -8.01 3.66
N SER A 104 -20.12 -8.15 4.97
CA SER A 104 -21.20 -8.44 5.91
C SER A 104 -22.06 -7.21 6.15
N ASP A 105 -23.37 -7.39 6.31
CA ASP A 105 -24.29 -6.30 6.66
C ASP A 105 -23.96 -5.69 8.04
N ALA A 106 -23.27 -6.44 8.91
CA ALA A 106 -22.81 -5.94 10.20
C ALA A 106 -21.70 -4.87 10.11
N GLU A 107 -21.08 -4.71 8.94
CA GLU A 107 -20.03 -3.71 8.70
C GLU A 107 -20.58 -2.38 8.19
N ILE A 108 -21.89 -2.33 7.90
CA ILE A 108 -22.59 -1.13 7.48
C ILE A 108 -22.92 -0.30 8.73
N ASN A 109 -22.70 1.01 8.64
CA ASN A 109 -23.01 1.95 9.72
C ASN A 109 -23.55 3.28 9.14
N ASP A 110 -23.81 4.26 10.01
CA ASP A 110 -24.40 5.54 9.60
C ASP A 110 -23.50 6.35 8.64
N VAL A 111 -22.17 6.16 8.72
CA VAL A 111 -21.19 6.76 7.80
C VAL A 111 -21.08 5.91 6.54
N LEU A 112 -20.71 4.63 6.69
CA LEU A 112 -20.55 3.67 5.60
C LEU A 112 -21.85 2.89 5.37
N ASN A 113 -22.86 3.59 4.87
CA ASN A 113 -24.25 3.13 4.79
C ASN A 113 -24.56 2.08 3.69
N SER A 114 -23.55 1.54 3.01
CA SER A 114 -23.75 0.50 1.99
C SER A 114 -22.52 -0.38 1.83
N LYS A 115 -22.71 -1.64 1.41
CA LYS A 115 -21.61 -2.58 1.14
C LYS A 115 -20.60 -2.07 0.10
N PRO A 116 -21.01 -1.40 -1.00
CA PRO A 116 -20.06 -0.79 -1.92
C PRO A 116 -19.20 0.28 -1.24
N LEU A 117 -19.77 1.10 -0.36
CA LEU A 117 -19.05 2.15 0.35
C LEU A 117 -18.06 1.56 1.37
N VAL A 118 -18.46 0.52 2.11
CA VAL A 118 -17.55 -0.26 2.98
C VAL A 118 -16.40 -0.87 2.18
N SER A 119 -16.67 -1.39 0.98
CA SER A 119 -15.64 -1.98 0.12
C SER A 119 -14.62 -0.94 -0.37
N GLN A 120 -15.10 0.25 -0.71
CA GLN A 120 -14.23 1.38 -1.08
C GLN A 120 -13.40 1.84 0.12
N ALA A 121 -13.99 1.95 1.32
CA ALA A 121 -13.27 2.32 2.54
C ALA A 121 -12.16 1.31 2.88
N LYS A 122 -12.48 0.01 2.87
CA LYS A 122 -11.47 -1.04 3.06
C LYS A 122 -10.38 -0.99 1.99
N MET A 123 -10.74 -0.66 0.75
CA MET A 123 -9.74 -0.51 -0.30
C MET A 123 -8.83 0.71 -0.04
N ALA A 124 -9.36 1.83 0.43
CA ALA A 124 -8.55 2.99 0.81
C ALA A 124 -7.57 2.65 1.93
N VAL A 125 -8.00 1.89 2.95
CA VAL A 125 -7.12 1.41 4.02
C VAL A 125 -6.00 0.52 3.46
N PHE A 126 -6.32 -0.40 2.55
CA PHE A 126 -5.32 -1.24 1.90
C PHE A 126 -4.26 -0.40 1.17
N GLN A 127 -4.70 0.54 0.33
CA GLN A 127 -3.84 1.42 -0.47
C GLN A 127 -2.88 2.23 0.41
N PHE A 128 -3.42 2.85 1.45
CA PHE A 128 -2.65 3.66 2.36
C PHE A 128 -1.56 2.84 3.04
N ARG A 129 -1.93 1.72 3.67
CA ARG A 129 -1.01 0.89 4.44
C ARG A 129 0.02 0.16 3.59
N ILE A 130 -0.35 -0.32 2.41
CA ILE A 130 0.62 -0.98 1.52
C ILE A 130 1.64 0.03 0.98
N LEU A 131 1.20 1.25 0.66
CA LEU A 131 2.09 2.31 0.19
C LEU A 131 3.04 2.79 1.28
N GLU A 132 2.55 2.95 2.51
CA GLU A 132 3.41 3.23 3.68
C GLU A 132 4.49 2.16 3.83
N LYS A 133 4.12 0.87 3.78
CA LYS A 133 5.09 -0.21 3.93
C LYS A 133 6.12 -0.25 2.81
N ILE A 134 5.70 -0.02 1.55
CA ILE A 134 6.65 0.04 0.42
C ILE A 134 7.64 1.18 0.62
N LYS A 135 7.17 2.38 1.01
CA LYS A 135 8.04 3.54 1.26
C LYS A 135 9.03 3.30 2.40
N GLU A 136 8.57 2.68 3.49
CA GLU A 136 9.42 2.28 4.62
C GLU A 136 10.56 1.36 4.16
N LEU A 137 10.23 0.31 3.40
CA LEU A 137 11.22 -0.67 2.92
C LEU A 137 12.19 -0.07 1.89
N LEU A 138 11.71 0.80 0.99
CA LEU A 138 12.56 1.55 0.06
C LEU A 138 13.57 2.44 0.80
N ALA A 139 13.11 3.20 1.80
CA ALA A 139 13.99 4.03 2.61
C ALA A 139 15.02 3.19 3.36
N ALA A 140 14.62 2.03 3.90
CA ALA A 140 15.52 1.12 4.58
C ALA A 140 16.58 0.51 3.66
N ALA A 141 16.28 0.22 2.39
CA ALA A 141 17.26 -0.27 1.43
C ALA A 141 18.30 0.81 1.09
N ARG A 142 17.83 2.02 0.77
CA ARG A 142 18.70 3.17 0.46
C ARG A 142 19.60 3.58 1.62
N ASN A 143 19.11 3.50 2.85
CA ASN A 143 19.92 3.83 4.03
C ASN A 143 21.04 2.80 4.24
N GLU A 144 20.77 1.51 4.01
CA GLU A 144 21.79 0.46 4.16
C GLU A 144 22.91 0.62 3.12
N ASP A 145 22.54 0.93 1.88
CA ASP A 145 23.49 1.23 0.81
C ASP A 145 24.39 2.44 1.13
N ASN A 146 23.79 3.56 1.54
CA ASN A 146 24.53 4.76 1.94
C ASN A 146 25.46 4.55 3.14
N ASP A 147 25.07 3.70 4.10
CA ASP A 147 25.91 3.42 5.26
C ASP A 147 27.07 2.48 4.91
N PHE A 148 26.88 1.54 3.98
CA PHE A 148 27.97 0.73 3.44
C PHE A 148 29.00 1.59 2.69
N GLU A 149 28.57 2.51 1.83
CA GLU A 149 29.50 3.41 1.11
C GLU A 149 30.39 4.22 2.07
N LYS A 150 29.82 4.73 3.18
CA LYS A 150 30.58 5.50 4.20
C LYS A 150 31.64 4.67 4.91
N GLU A 151 31.40 3.39 5.15
CA GLU A 151 32.41 2.52 5.78
C GLU A 151 33.61 2.30 4.85
N THR A 152 33.39 2.28 3.53
CA THR A 152 34.46 2.08 2.54
C THR A 152 35.34 3.31 2.29
N GLU A 153 34.88 4.53 2.58
CA GLU A 153 35.69 5.76 2.45
C GLU A 153 36.70 5.99 3.59
N THR A 154 36.71 5.14 4.63
CA THR A 154 37.72 5.23 5.70
C THR A 154 39.00 4.49 5.30
N ILE A 155 39.78 5.07 4.39
CA ILE A 155 41.14 4.60 4.07
C ILE A 155 42.15 5.44 4.88
N LEU A 156 42.92 4.77 5.74
CA LEU A 156 44.05 5.28 6.55
C LEU A 156 45.20 5.85 5.71
#